data_AF-A0A920JPB9-F1
#
_entry.id   AF-A0A920JPB9-F1
#
_cell.length_a   1.000
_cell.length_b   1.000
_cell.length_c   1.000
_cell.angle_alpha   90.00
_cell.angle_beta   90.00
_cell.angle_gamma   90.00
#
_symmetry.space_group_name_H-M   'P 1'
#
loop_
_entity.id
_entity.type
_entity.pdbx_description
1 polymer ?
#
loop_
_entity_poly.entity_id
_entity_poly.type
_entity_poly.pdbx_seq_one_letter_code
_entity_poly.pdbx_strand_id
1 'polypeptide(L)'
;MKKIPLISVIVFIILSISFIIYQNFSSDSFGSEFVEQIRIADAEDTLDNIPENTLINIGKNICISSVDWTDVETSENLIRNELINNEIIVDEKNRIIPILRFQSIYELCPENIPYLEQIFIINE
;
A
#
# COMPACT_ATOMS: atom_id res chain seq x y z
N MET A 1 38.76 20.35 -24.69
CA MET A 1 37.73 19.57 -23.95
C MET A 1 37.89 18.11 -24.35
N LYS A 2 38.22 17.21 -23.42
CA LYS A 2 38.32 15.76 -23.71
C LYS A 2 36.91 15.24 -23.99
N LYS A 3 36.70 14.59 -25.15
CA LYS A 3 35.44 13.93 -25.47
C LYS A 3 35.27 12.75 -24.53
N ILE A 4 34.15 12.70 -23.80
CA ILE A 4 33.80 11.54 -23.00
C ILE A 4 33.54 10.38 -23.97
N PRO A 5 34.19 9.22 -23.80
CA PRO A 5 33.98 8.09 -24.69
C PRO A 5 32.53 7.59 -24.54
N LEU A 6 31.83 7.45 -25.67
CA LEU A 6 30.42 7.02 -25.74
C LEU A 6 30.17 5.72 -24.92
N ILE A 7 31.14 4.82 -24.92
CA ILE A 7 31.12 3.56 -24.16
C ILE A 7 30.97 3.82 -22.65
N SER A 8 31.64 4.84 -22.11
CA SER A 8 31.55 5.19 -20.69
C SER A 8 30.15 5.68 -20.30
N VAL A 9 29.47 6.37 -21.21
CA VAL A 9 28.10 6.86 -20.99
C VAL A 9 27.12 5.68 -20.98
N ILE A 10 27.26 4.75 -21.93
CA ILE A 10 26.42 3.54 -22.00
C ILE A 10 26.58 2.68 -20.75
N VAL A 11 27.82 2.44 -20.32
CA VAL A 11 28.10 1.67 -19.09
C VAL A 11 27.48 2.34 -17.86
N PHE A 12 27.57 3.67 -17.76
CA PHE A 12 26.95 4.42 -16.65
C PHE A 12 25.43 4.30 -16.63
N ILE A 13 24.77 4.36 -17.79
CA ILE A 13 23.31 4.17 -17.90
C ILE A 13 22.91 2.76 -17.46
N ILE A 14 23.62 1.73 -17.93
CA ILE A 14 23.35 0.33 -17.56
C ILE A 14 23.51 0.13 -16.06
N LEU A 15 24.59 0.65 -15.46
CA LEU A 15 24.82 0.58 -14.02
C LEU A 15 23.72 1.31 -13.23
N SER A 16 23.26 2.45 -13.70
CA SER A 16 22.20 3.22 -13.05
C SER A 16 20.86 2.47 -13.07
N ILE A 17 20.49 1.88 -14.21
CA ILE A 17 19.28 1.07 -14.34
C ILE A 17 19.37 -0.18 -13.45
N SER A 18 20.50 -0.89 -13.50
CA SER A 18 20.74 -2.06 -12.65
C SER A 18 20.72 -1.71 -11.17
N PHE A 19 21.23 -0.54 -10.77
CA PHE A 19 21.16 -0.05 -9.39
C PHE A 19 19.72 0.27 -8.97
N ILE A 20 18.92 0.91 -9.82
CA ILE A 20 17.50 1.14 -9.55
C ILE A 20 16.75 -0.18 -9.41
N ILE A 21 16.98 -1.14 -10.31
CA ILE A 21 16.39 -2.48 -10.23
C ILE A 21 16.86 -3.18 -8.94
N TYR A 22 18.15 -3.12 -8.62
CA TYR A 22 18.69 -3.69 -7.40
C TYR A 22 18.07 -3.05 -6.16
N GLN A 23 17.93 -1.73 -6.08
CA GLN A 23 17.28 -1.08 -4.93
C GLN A 23 15.79 -1.43 -4.81
N ASN A 24 15.10 -1.68 -5.93
CA ASN A 24 13.72 -2.17 -5.89
C ASN A 24 13.64 -3.64 -5.45
N PHE A 25 14.56 -4.51 -5.91
CA PHE A 25 14.60 -5.93 -5.55
C PHE A 25 15.22 -6.20 -4.16
N SER A 26 16.18 -5.38 -3.75
CA SER A 26 16.86 -5.33 -2.45
C SER A 26 16.14 -4.40 -1.48
N SER A 27 14.97 -3.87 -1.84
CA SER A 27 14.00 -3.45 -0.84
C SER A 27 13.52 -4.71 -0.13
N ASP A 28 14.38 -5.24 0.73
CA ASP A 28 13.93 -6.01 1.86
C ASP A 28 12.86 -5.11 2.48
N SER A 29 11.61 -5.54 2.33
CA SER A 29 10.45 -5.05 3.09
C SER A 29 9.56 -3.93 2.47
N PHE A 30 9.44 -3.79 1.13
CA PHE A 30 8.33 -2.93 0.60
C PHE A 30 6.97 -3.44 1.12
N GLY A 31 6.32 -2.64 1.95
CA GLY A 31 5.07 -2.99 2.64
C GLY A 31 5.24 -3.74 3.97
N SER A 32 6.45 -3.90 4.50
CA SER A 32 6.66 -4.45 5.84
C SER A 32 6.22 -3.51 6.94
N GLU A 33 6.51 -2.22 6.80
CA GLU A 33 6.05 -1.18 7.72
C GLU A 33 4.53 -1.17 7.73
N PHE A 34 3.91 -1.25 6.54
CA PHE A 34 2.48 -1.47 6.42
C PHE A 34 1.99 -2.69 7.20
N VAL A 35 2.62 -3.87 7.03
CA VAL A 35 2.24 -5.09 7.76
C VAL A 35 2.44 -4.96 9.27
N GLU A 36 3.53 -4.33 9.71
CA GLU A 36 3.84 -4.08 11.11
C GLU A 36 2.79 -3.16 11.73
N GLN A 37 2.50 -2.03 11.09
CA GLN A 37 1.53 -1.05 11.59
C GLN A 37 0.11 -1.60 11.65
N ILE A 38 -0.34 -2.35 10.65
CA ILE A 38 -1.69 -2.93 10.68
C ILE A 38 -1.82 -4.01 11.76
N ARG A 39 -0.78 -4.83 11.99
CA ARG A 39 -0.78 -5.85 13.06
C ARG A 39 -0.75 -5.21 14.45
N ILE A 40 0.06 -4.16 14.65
CA ILE A 40 0.08 -3.41 15.92
C ILE A 40 -1.28 -2.78 16.22
N ALA A 41 -1.98 -2.30 15.19
CA ALA A 41 -3.26 -1.63 15.33
C ALA A 41 -4.47 -2.60 15.41
N ASP A 42 -4.31 -3.84 14.96
CA ASP A 42 -5.34 -4.88 14.97
C ASP A 42 -5.53 -5.48 16.36
N ALA A 43 -6.36 -4.82 17.17
CA ALA A 43 -6.59 -5.21 18.56
C ALA A 43 -7.31 -6.56 18.71
N GLU A 44 -7.91 -7.06 17.64
CA GLU A 44 -8.65 -8.32 17.59
C GLU A 44 -7.83 -9.51 17.05
N ASP A 45 -6.53 -9.31 16.78
CA ASP A 45 -5.61 -10.30 16.21
C ASP A 45 -6.15 -10.96 14.92
N THR A 46 -6.98 -10.23 14.17
CA THR A 46 -7.63 -10.64 12.92
C THR A 46 -6.62 -11.08 11.85
N LEU A 47 -5.46 -10.43 11.80
CA LEU A 47 -4.46 -10.53 10.75
C LEU A 47 -3.23 -11.35 11.14
N ASP A 48 -3.12 -11.82 12.40
CA ASP A 48 -1.92 -12.44 12.96
C ASP A 48 -1.44 -13.68 12.17
N ASN A 49 -2.40 -14.46 11.67
CA ASN A 49 -2.11 -15.70 10.92
C ASN A 49 -2.07 -15.48 9.41
N ILE A 50 -2.26 -14.24 8.94
CA ILE A 50 -2.25 -13.93 7.51
C ILE A 50 -0.80 -13.69 7.06
N PRO A 51 -0.35 -14.37 6.00
CA PRO A 51 0.98 -14.14 5.44
C PRO A 51 1.20 -12.69 5.02
N GLU A 52 2.42 -12.17 5.24
CA GLU A 52 2.75 -10.77 4.98
C GLU A 52 2.53 -10.39 3.51
N ASN A 53 2.88 -11.27 2.57
CA ASN A 53 2.65 -11.03 1.15
C ASN A 53 1.17 -10.88 0.79
N THR A 54 0.28 -11.64 1.45
CA THR A 54 -1.17 -11.54 1.30
C THR A 54 -1.65 -10.20 1.84
N LEU A 55 -1.20 -9.80 3.03
CA LEU A 55 -1.53 -8.50 3.61
C LEU A 55 -1.09 -7.35 2.71
N ILE A 56 0.15 -7.39 2.20
CA ILE A 56 0.68 -6.38 1.27
C ILE A 56 -0.18 -6.31 0.00
N ASN A 57 -0.60 -7.45 -0.55
CA ASN A 57 -1.45 -7.48 -1.73
C ASN A 57 -2.85 -6.90 -1.46
N ILE A 58 -3.46 -7.23 -0.33
CA ILE A 58 -4.72 -6.63 0.13
C ILE A 58 -4.56 -5.11 0.23
N GLY A 59 -3.50 -4.63 0.90
CA GLY A 59 -3.23 -3.21 1.04
C GLY A 59 -3.03 -2.50 -0.29
N LYS A 60 -2.34 -3.13 -1.25
CA LYS A 60 -2.19 -2.59 -2.61
C LYS A 60 -3.54 -2.51 -3.33
N ASN A 61 -4.39 -3.51 -3.22
CA ASN A 61 -5.71 -3.50 -3.85
C ASN A 61 -6.61 -2.42 -3.25
N ILE A 62 -6.59 -2.26 -1.92
CA ILE A 62 -7.28 -1.17 -1.21
C ILE A 62 -6.77 0.18 -1.71
N CYS A 63 -5.46 0.37 -1.75
CA CYS A 63 -4.81 1.56 -2.28
C CYS A 63 -5.25 1.89 -3.72
N ILE A 64 -5.26 0.90 -4.62
CA ILE A 64 -5.67 1.09 -6.02
C ILE A 64 -7.15 1.50 -6.10
N SER A 65 -8.01 0.94 -5.24
CA SER A 65 -9.43 1.25 -5.20
C SER A 65 -9.75 2.67 -4.70
N SER A 66 -8.77 3.40 -4.14
CA SER A 66 -9.03 4.68 -3.48
C SER A 66 -9.54 5.77 -4.40
N VAL A 67 -9.23 5.68 -5.69
CA VAL A 67 -9.72 6.59 -6.72
C VAL A 67 -11.25 6.52 -6.89
N ASP A 68 -11.86 5.40 -6.47
CA ASP A 68 -13.29 5.14 -6.56
C ASP A 68 -14.04 5.46 -5.24
N TRP A 69 -13.35 5.94 -4.21
CA TRP A 69 -13.98 6.27 -2.93
C TRP A 69 -14.72 7.61 -3.04
N THR A 70 -16.05 7.58 -3.08
CA THR A 70 -16.89 8.78 -3.09
C THR A 70 -17.20 9.33 -1.70
N ASP A 71 -17.20 8.45 -0.70
CA ASP A 71 -17.53 8.72 0.69
C ASP A 71 -16.98 7.59 1.58
N VAL A 72 -17.12 7.78 2.90
CA VAL A 72 -16.67 6.81 3.91
C VAL A 72 -17.33 5.44 3.71
N GLU A 73 -18.64 5.39 3.48
CA GLU A 73 -19.39 4.13 3.33
C GLU A 73 -18.93 3.32 2.11
N THR A 74 -18.71 4.00 0.99
CA THR A 74 -18.20 3.39 -0.25
C THR A 74 -16.80 2.82 -0.05
N SER A 75 -15.92 3.55 0.64
CA SER A 75 -14.58 3.03 0.98
C SER A 75 -14.66 1.79 1.88
N GLU A 76 -15.58 1.76 2.86
CA GLU A 76 -15.78 0.61 3.76
C GLU A 76 -16.24 -0.62 3.02
N ASN A 77 -17.21 -0.45 2.12
CA ASN A 77 -17.75 -1.54 1.32
C ASN A 77 -16.68 -2.13 0.39
N LEU A 78 -15.87 -1.30 -0.26
CA LEU A 78 -14.79 -1.78 -1.12
C LEU A 78 -13.69 -2.51 -0.33
N ILE A 79 -13.28 -1.98 0.82
CA ILE A 79 -12.30 -2.65 1.70
C ILE A 79 -12.86 -3.98 2.22
N ARG A 80 -14.13 -4.00 2.65
CA ARG A 80 -14.77 -5.22 3.14
C ARG A 80 -14.85 -6.29 2.05
N ASN A 81 -15.17 -5.91 0.81
CA ASN A 81 -15.18 -6.83 -0.32
C ASN A 81 -13.78 -7.41 -0.57
N GLU A 82 -12.72 -6.59 -0.49
CA GLU A 82 -11.35 -7.08 -0.62
C GLU A 82 -10.99 -8.10 0.46
N LEU A 83 -11.37 -7.85 1.72
CA LEU A 83 -11.17 -8.80 2.82
C LEU A 83 -11.92 -10.12 2.58
N ILE A 84 -13.19 -10.05 2.18
CA ILE A 84 -14.01 -11.23 1.87
C ILE A 84 -13.42 -12.04 0.72
N ASN A 85 -12.91 -11.39 -0.33
CA ASN A 85 -12.26 -12.05 -1.46
C ASN A 85 -11.01 -12.83 -1.05
N ASN A 86 -10.39 -12.47 0.07
CA ASN A 86 -9.24 -13.14 0.66
C ASN A 86 -9.61 -14.02 1.87
N GLU A 87 -10.90 -14.38 2.00
CA GLU A 87 -11.43 -15.25 3.06
C GLU A 87 -11.27 -14.69 4.49
N ILE A 88 -11.11 -13.37 4.63
CA ILE A 88 -11.01 -12.67 5.92
C ILE A 88 -12.38 -12.09 6.28
N ILE A 89 -13.02 -12.70 7.29
CA ILE A 89 -14.33 -12.27 7.78
C ILE A 89 -14.15 -11.36 8.99
N VAL A 90 -14.62 -10.12 8.87
CA VAL A 90 -14.53 -9.09 9.92
C VAL A 90 -15.90 -8.68 10.43
N ASP A 91 -16.07 -8.64 11.75
CA ASP A 91 -17.26 -8.07 12.40
C ASP A 91 -17.40 -6.57 12.05
N GLU A 92 -18.61 -6.04 12.04
CA GLU A 92 -18.88 -4.62 11.82
C GLU A 92 -18.21 -3.73 12.87
N LYS A 93 -17.97 -4.26 14.07
CA LYS A 93 -17.30 -3.54 15.17
C LYS A 93 -15.78 -3.56 15.08
N ASN A 94 -15.23 -4.41 14.22
CA ASN A 94 -13.78 -4.58 14.09
C ASN A 94 -13.19 -3.31 13.45
N ARG A 95 -12.16 -2.76 14.10
CA ARG A 95 -11.52 -1.50 13.67
C ARG A 95 -10.54 -1.68 12.52
N ILE A 96 -10.36 -2.90 12.02
CA ILE A 96 -9.38 -3.18 10.98
C ILE A 96 -9.70 -2.48 9.66
N ILE A 97 -10.98 -2.27 9.33
CA ILE A 97 -11.37 -1.57 8.09
C ILE A 97 -10.83 -0.13 8.05
N PRO A 98 -11.11 0.74 9.05
CA PRO A 98 -10.53 2.07 9.05
C PRO A 98 -8.99 2.03 9.16
N ILE A 99 -8.40 1.09 9.91
CA ILE A 99 -6.93 0.93 9.97
C ILE A 99 -6.35 0.67 8.59
N LEU A 100 -6.88 -0.31 7.86
CA LEU A 100 -6.45 -0.65 6.51
C LEU A 100 -6.63 0.53 5.56
N ARG A 101 -7.75 1.27 5.66
CA ARG A 101 -7.98 2.47 4.84
C ARG A 101 -6.83 3.47 4.96
N PHE A 102 -6.42 3.81 6.19
CA PHE A 102 -5.36 4.78 6.41
C PHE A 102 -3.99 4.21 6.06
N GLN A 103 -3.65 3.03 6.57
CA GLN A 103 -2.32 2.45 6.41
C GLN A 103 -2.02 2.06 4.97
N SER A 104 -3.02 1.57 4.20
CA SER A 104 -2.82 1.26 2.78
C SER A 104 -2.48 2.51 1.96
N ILE A 105 -3.01 3.68 2.32
CA ILE A 105 -2.70 4.93 1.62
C ILE A 105 -1.35 5.48 2.07
N TYR A 106 -1.14 5.65 3.39
CA TYR A 106 0.08 6.28 3.90
C TYR A 106 1.35 5.49 3.57
N GLU A 107 1.30 4.16 3.67
CA GLU A 107 2.49 3.32 3.53
C GLU A 107 2.70 2.77 2.12
N LEU A 108 1.62 2.56 1.34
CA LEU A 108 1.73 1.89 0.03
C LEU A 108 1.50 2.81 -1.18
N CYS A 109 0.74 3.91 -1.04
CA CYS A 109 0.54 4.90 -2.10
C CYS A 109 0.24 6.30 -1.57
N PRO A 110 1.24 6.99 -1.02
CA PRO A 110 1.07 8.34 -0.49
C PRO A 110 0.58 9.36 -1.55
N GLU A 111 0.74 9.08 -2.84
CA GLU A 111 0.14 9.85 -3.93
C GLU A 111 -1.40 9.89 -3.90
N ASN A 112 -2.04 8.94 -3.23
CA ASN A 112 -3.51 8.82 -3.14
C ASN A 112 -4.11 9.49 -1.89
N ILE A 113 -3.30 10.14 -1.04
CA ILE A 113 -3.77 10.94 0.11
C ILE A 113 -4.93 11.89 -0.24
N PRO A 114 -4.92 12.61 -1.39
CA PRO A 114 -6.03 13.51 -1.73
C PRO A 114 -7.40 12.81 -1.83
N TYR A 115 -7.45 11.56 -2.30
CA TYR A 115 -8.71 10.79 -2.36
C TYR A 115 -9.20 10.39 -0.97
N LEU A 116 -8.27 10.03 -0.09
CA LEU A 116 -8.56 9.74 1.32
C LEU A 116 -9.08 10.97 2.05
N GLU A 117 -8.49 12.15 1.84
CA GLU A 117 -8.95 13.39 2.47
C GLU A 117 -10.35 13.78 1.97
N GLN A 118 -10.60 13.65 0.66
CA GLN A 118 -11.85 14.06 0.02
C GLN A 118 -13.10 13.40 0.63
N ILE A 119 -13.02 12.13 1.02
CA ILE A 119 -14.17 11.41 1.60
C ILE A 119 -14.54 11.88 3.01
N PHE A 120 -13.68 12.63 3.69
CA PHE A 120 -13.96 13.20 5.02
C PHE A 120 -14.37 14.68 4.97
N ILE A 121 -14.00 15.41 3.91
CA ILE A 121 -14.36 16.83 3.72
C ILE A 121 -15.88 17.03 3.60
N ILE A 122 -16.62 16.03 3.12
CA ILE A 122 -18.08 16.12 2.95
C ILE A 122 -18.83 16.10 4.30
N ASN A 123 -18.15 15.72 5.40
CA ASN A 123 -18.75 15.54 6.72
C ASN A 123 -18.40 16.64 7.75
N GLU A 124 -17.75 17.74 7.35
CA GLU A 124 -17.62 18.99 8.14
C GLU A 124 -18.68 20.03 7.74
#